data_AF-A0A935JGA1-F1
#
_entry.id   AF-A0A935JGA1-F1
#
_cell.length_a   1.000
_cell.length_b   1.000
_cell.length_c   1.000
_cell.angle_alpha   90.00
_cell.angle_beta   90.00
_cell.angle_gamma   90.00
#
_symmetry.space_group_name_H-M   'P 1'
#
loop_
_entity.id
_entity.type
_entity.pdbx_description
1 polymer ?
#
loop_
_entity_poly.entity_id
_entity_poly.type
_entity_poly.pdbx_seq_one_letter_code
_entity_poly.pdbx_strand_id
1 'polypeptide(L)'
;MKKLMIFPICFCAIIVFAQKNNPQKFAATITVNDLHKHLAIIAGDEMEGRETGTPGQRKAAAYIRNFFKKAGLAFPPNFNGYEQFYPLLTDTLLSSILKINNSELRYGTDFITPVSRNTNGKISADQIVFVGYGIDDENYSDYGNFDAKGKIVAFVLGEPRDTTGNFIISGNKKTSKWTYPGLAKKLVVAADKGAVGALVISPINSAGFTDRNIVESKKKKPYFPSGNSSNIRL
;
A
#
# COMPACT_ATOMS: atom_id res chain seq x y z
N MET A 1 70.33 -31.32 -39.37
CA MET A 1 69.82 -30.62 -38.16
C MET A 1 68.89 -29.50 -38.60
N LYS A 2 67.58 -29.71 -38.57
CA LYS A 2 66.59 -28.70 -39.02
C LYS A 2 66.29 -27.76 -37.84
N LYS A 3 66.63 -26.47 -37.98
CA LYS A 3 66.33 -25.45 -36.95
C LYS A 3 64.84 -25.12 -36.99
N LEU A 4 64.15 -25.43 -35.89
CA LEU A 4 62.74 -25.13 -35.69
C LEU A 4 62.63 -23.67 -35.22
N MET A 5 62.21 -22.76 -36.11
CA MET A 5 61.93 -21.36 -35.76
C MET A 5 60.54 -21.29 -35.12
N ILE A 6 60.49 -21.06 -33.81
CA ILE A 6 59.25 -20.76 -33.09
C ILE A 6 58.98 -19.27 -33.23
N PHE A 7 57.95 -18.92 -34.00
CA PHE A 7 57.42 -17.55 -34.08
C PHE A 7 56.53 -17.31 -32.85
N PRO A 8 56.73 -16.24 -32.07
CA PRO A 8 55.87 -15.96 -30.93
C PRO A 8 54.50 -15.52 -31.45
N ILE A 9 53.48 -16.37 -31.31
CA ILE A 9 52.09 -15.98 -31.51
C ILE A 9 51.76 -14.97 -30.42
N CYS A 10 51.70 -13.70 -30.80
CA CYS A 10 51.27 -12.61 -29.95
C CYS A 10 49.79 -12.82 -29.62
N PHE A 11 49.51 -13.40 -28.45
CA PHE A 11 48.16 -13.59 -27.92
C PHE A 11 47.62 -12.21 -27.52
N CYS A 12 47.02 -11.51 -28.49
CA CYS A 12 46.37 -10.24 -28.26
C CYS A 12 45.10 -10.51 -27.44
N ALA A 13 45.19 -10.33 -26.13
CA ALA A 13 44.04 -10.41 -25.24
C ALA A 13 43.04 -9.32 -25.66
N ILE A 14 41.96 -9.72 -26.34
CA ILE A 14 40.84 -8.83 -26.61
C ILE A 14 40.14 -8.62 -25.27
N ILE A 15 40.51 -7.53 -24.59
CA ILE A 15 39.80 -7.08 -23.40
C ILE A 15 38.45 -6.54 -23.88
N VAL A 16 37.43 -7.39 -23.85
CA VAL A 16 36.03 -6.98 -24.05
C VAL A 16 35.65 -6.14 -22.83
N PHE A 17 35.77 -4.81 -22.94
CA PHE A 17 35.20 -3.90 -21.96
C PHE A 17 33.68 -4.03 -22.02
N ALA A 18 33.08 -4.65 -21.01
CA ALA A 18 31.65 -4.55 -20.78
C ALA A 18 31.28 -3.06 -20.73
N GLN A 19 30.43 -2.60 -21.67
CA GLN A 19 29.98 -1.22 -21.68
C GLN A 19 29.22 -0.95 -20.37
N LYS A 20 29.85 -0.20 -19.45
CA LYS A 20 29.12 0.43 -18.35
C LYS A 20 28.17 1.44 -18.99
N ASN A 21 26.90 1.07 -19.13
CA ASN A 21 25.85 1.98 -19.55
C ASN A 21 25.83 3.16 -18.59
N ASN A 22 26.34 4.30 -19.04
CA ASN A 22 26.37 5.56 -18.31
C ASN A 22 24.92 6.10 -18.25
N PRO A 23 24.24 6.08 -17.09
CA PRO A 23 22.84 6.51 -17.00
C PRO A 23 22.64 7.98 -17.38
N GLN A 24 23.67 8.82 -17.21
CA GLN A 24 23.62 10.25 -17.55
C GLN A 24 23.41 10.47 -19.06
N LYS A 25 23.91 9.57 -19.91
CA LYS A 25 23.67 9.63 -21.36
C LYS A 25 22.19 9.52 -21.72
N PHE A 26 21.46 8.63 -21.03
CA PHE A 26 20.02 8.44 -21.26
C PHE A 26 19.17 9.47 -20.52
N ALA A 27 19.63 9.94 -19.36
CA ALA A 27 18.97 11.05 -18.65
C ALA A 27 18.93 12.32 -19.51
N ALA A 28 20.00 12.59 -20.27
CA ALA A 28 20.07 13.74 -21.18
C ALA A 28 19.05 13.70 -22.34
N THR A 29 18.48 12.54 -22.67
CA THR A 29 17.43 12.43 -23.71
C THR A 29 16.04 12.75 -23.18
N ILE A 30 15.86 12.94 -21.87
CA ILE A 30 14.58 13.29 -21.26
C ILE A 30 14.41 14.80 -21.32
N THR A 31 13.53 15.28 -22.20
CA THR A 31 13.25 16.71 -22.35
C THR A 31 11.96 17.12 -21.64
N VAL A 32 11.90 18.39 -21.20
CA VAL A 32 10.68 18.96 -20.59
C VAL A 32 9.50 18.90 -21.56
N ASN A 33 9.74 19.16 -22.86
CA ASN A 33 8.70 19.16 -23.88
C ASN A 33 8.09 17.77 -24.09
N ASP A 34 8.93 16.73 -24.15
CA ASP A 34 8.44 15.36 -24.31
C ASP A 34 7.64 14.91 -23.08
N LEU A 35 8.14 15.23 -21.88
CA LEU A 35 7.43 14.92 -20.64
C LEU A 35 6.07 15.63 -20.59
N HIS A 36 6.04 16.92 -20.91
CA HIS A 36 4.81 17.70 -20.91
C HIS A 36 3.78 17.14 -21.90
N LYS A 37 4.20 16.78 -23.12
CA LYS A 37 3.33 16.17 -24.13
C LYS A 37 2.66 14.90 -23.62
N HIS A 38 3.42 13.98 -23.05
CA HIS A 38 2.87 12.73 -22.51
C HIS A 38 1.95 12.98 -21.31
N LEU A 39 2.35 13.88 -20.41
CA LEU A 39 1.56 14.24 -19.24
C LEU A 39 0.23 14.87 -19.62
N ALA A 40 0.21 15.84 -20.54
CA ALA A 40 -0.99 16.54 -20.98
C ALA A 40 -2.03 15.59 -21.59
N ILE A 41 -1.59 14.57 -22.35
CA ILE A 41 -2.49 13.58 -22.94
C ILE A 41 -3.00 12.61 -21.87
N ILE A 42 -2.13 12.06 -21.03
CA ILE A 42 -2.50 11.05 -20.03
C ILE A 42 -3.33 11.65 -18.88
N ALA A 43 -3.14 12.92 -18.56
CA ALA A 43 -3.89 13.64 -17.53
C ALA A 43 -5.02 14.52 -18.07
N GLY A 44 -5.23 14.56 -19.39
CA GLY A 44 -6.25 15.37 -20.03
C GLY A 44 -7.67 14.81 -19.84
N ASP A 45 -8.66 15.69 -20.00
CA ASP A 45 -10.09 15.37 -19.80
C ASP A 45 -10.59 14.24 -20.71
N GLU A 46 -10.00 14.08 -21.90
CA GLU A 46 -10.32 12.99 -22.84
C GLU A 46 -10.14 11.60 -22.23
N MET A 47 -9.25 11.48 -21.24
CA MET A 47 -9.02 10.24 -20.50
C MET A 47 -10.09 9.97 -19.46
N GLU A 48 -10.97 10.92 -19.10
CA GLU A 48 -12.09 10.75 -18.16
C GLU A 48 -11.71 10.16 -16.78
N GLY A 49 -10.42 10.22 -16.42
CA GLY A 49 -9.85 9.58 -15.24
C GLY A 49 -9.28 8.17 -15.49
N ARG A 50 -8.21 7.82 -14.77
CA ARG A 50 -7.42 6.59 -14.98
C ARG A 50 -7.54 5.58 -13.83
N GLU A 51 -8.70 5.56 -13.18
CA GLU A 51 -8.96 4.58 -12.14
C GLU A 51 -8.97 3.16 -12.74
N THR A 52 -8.45 2.20 -11.99
CA THR A 52 -8.31 0.82 -12.44
C THR A 52 -9.65 0.26 -12.94
N GLY A 53 -9.66 -0.36 -14.13
CA GLY A 53 -10.85 -0.98 -14.71
C GLY A 53 -11.81 -0.03 -15.43
N THR A 54 -11.62 1.30 -15.38
CA THR A 54 -12.47 2.26 -16.08
C THR A 54 -12.14 2.37 -17.58
N PRO A 55 -13.05 2.91 -18.42
CA PRO A 55 -12.76 3.19 -19.83
C PRO A 55 -11.54 4.09 -20.03
N GLY A 56 -11.36 5.08 -19.14
CA GLY A 56 -10.24 6.01 -19.18
C GLY A 56 -8.88 5.36 -18.96
N GLN A 57 -8.79 4.39 -18.06
CA GLN A 57 -7.58 3.57 -17.90
C GLN A 57 -7.25 2.80 -19.18
N ARG A 58 -8.26 2.29 -19.91
CA ARG A 58 -8.05 1.61 -21.21
C ARG A 58 -7.57 2.56 -22.30
N LYS A 59 -8.08 3.80 -22.35
CA LYS A 59 -7.59 4.85 -23.27
C LYS A 59 -6.11 5.16 -23.01
N ALA A 60 -5.73 5.33 -21.74
CA ALA A 60 -4.34 5.58 -21.36
C ALA A 60 -3.42 4.39 -21.67
N ALA A 61 -3.86 3.15 -21.41
CA ALA A 61 -3.11 1.94 -21.76
C ALA A 61 -2.89 1.84 -23.27
N ALA A 62 -3.91 2.15 -24.08
CA ALA A 62 -3.81 2.17 -25.54
C ALA A 62 -2.79 3.21 -26.04
N TYR A 63 -2.76 4.40 -25.42
CA TYR A 63 -1.76 5.43 -25.73
C TYR A 63 -0.32 4.94 -25.49
N ILE A 64 -0.06 4.35 -24.31
CA ILE A 64 1.27 3.81 -23.95
C ILE A 64 1.67 2.67 -24.88
N ARG A 65 0.75 1.73 -25.14
CA ARG A 65 0.96 0.62 -26.07
C ARG A 65 1.33 1.11 -27.46
N ASN A 66 0.64 2.12 -27.98
CA ASN A 66 0.92 2.69 -29.30
C ASN A 66 2.27 3.40 -29.33
N PHE A 67 2.67 4.06 -28.24
CA PHE A 67 4.00 4.64 -28.10
C PHE A 67 5.09 3.56 -28.14
N PHE A 68 4.94 2.47 -27.37
CA PHE A 68 5.90 1.35 -27.37
C PHE A 68 6.03 0.69 -28.74
N LYS A 69 4.91 0.50 -29.46
CA LYS A 69 4.91 0.02 -30.85
C LYS A 69 5.73 0.92 -31.77
N LYS A 70 5.49 2.24 -31.72
CA LYS A 70 6.20 3.22 -32.55
C LYS A 70 7.70 3.27 -32.23
N ALA A 71 8.06 3.07 -30.97
CA ALA A 71 9.46 3.02 -30.54
C ALA A 71 10.15 1.67 -30.83
N GLY A 72 9.44 0.67 -31.38
CA GLY A 72 10.01 -0.62 -31.74
C GLY A 72 10.35 -1.51 -30.54
N LEU A 73 9.74 -1.27 -29.37
CA LEU A 73 9.97 -2.12 -28.20
C LEU A 73 9.40 -3.51 -28.45
N ALA A 74 10.20 -4.54 -28.15
CA ALA A 74 9.69 -5.91 -28.05
C ALA A 74 8.81 -6.04 -26.80
N PHE A 75 7.81 -6.92 -26.86
CA PHE A 75 6.99 -7.26 -25.71
C PHE A 75 7.34 -8.65 -25.16
N PRO A 76 7.12 -8.92 -23.87
CA PRO A 76 7.42 -10.22 -23.28
C PRO A 76 6.60 -11.37 -23.91
N PRO A 77 7.17 -12.58 -24.07
CA PRO A 77 6.49 -13.71 -24.70
C PRO A 77 5.20 -14.14 -24.00
N ASN A 78 5.11 -13.96 -22.67
CA ASN A 78 3.97 -14.40 -21.86
C ASN A 78 2.86 -13.35 -21.78
N PHE A 79 2.97 -12.25 -22.54
CA PHE A 79 1.98 -11.17 -22.55
C PHE A 79 1.14 -11.26 -23.82
N ASN A 80 -0.06 -10.68 -23.79
CA ASN A 80 -0.86 -10.51 -24.99
C ASN A 80 -0.42 -9.21 -25.70
N GLY A 81 0.62 -9.32 -26.52
CA GLY A 81 1.31 -8.15 -27.05
C GLY A 81 1.93 -7.34 -25.90
N TYR A 82 1.66 -6.03 -25.85
CA TYR A 82 2.18 -5.14 -24.81
C TYR A 82 1.36 -5.15 -23.50
N GLU A 83 0.35 -6.01 -23.39
CA GLU A 83 -0.61 -6.00 -22.28
C GLU A 83 -0.53 -7.27 -21.45
N GLN A 84 -0.55 -7.09 -20.12
CA GLN A 84 -0.67 -8.17 -19.15
C GLN A 84 -2.07 -8.14 -18.54
N PHE A 85 -2.82 -9.22 -18.74
CA PHE A 85 -4.15 -9.38 -18.14
C PHE A 85 -4.03 -10.05 -16.76
N TYR A 86 -4.83 -9.57 -15.81
CA TYR A 86 -4.94 -10.16 -14.48
C TYR A 86 -6.36 -9.95 -13.93
N PRO A 87 -6.88 -10.87 -13.10
CA PRO A 87 -8.20 -10.74 -12.52
C PRO A 87 -8.23 -9.58 -11.52
N LEU A 88 -9.32 -8.80 -11.59
CA LEU A 88 -9.63 -7.77 -10.60
C LEU A 88 -10.92 -8.17 -9.89
N LEU A 89 -10.88 -8.16 -8.56
CA LEU A 89 -12.05 -8.37 -7.72
C LEU A 89 -12.55 -7.02 -7.23
N THR A 90 -13.85 -6.89 -7.04
CA THR A 90 -14.46 -5.68 -6.49
C THR A 90 -15.39 -6.05 -5.36
N ASP A 91 -15.06 -5.61 -4.15
CA ASP A 91 -15.94 -5.76 -3.00
C ASP A 91 -16.81 -4.51 -2.84
N THR A 92 -18.05 -4.73 -2.40
CA THR A 92 -19.02 -3.66 -2.12
C THR A 92 -19.51 -3.82 -0.69
N LEU A 93 -19.55 -2.72 0.07
CA LEU A 93 -20.21 -2.72 1.35
C LEU A 93 -21.73 -2.81 1.14
N LEU A 94 -22.33 -3.94 1.52
CA LEU A 94 -23.78 -4.11 1.50
C LEU A 94 -24.43 -3.44 2.72
N SER A 95 -23.89 -3.71 3.90
CA SER A 95 -24.32 -3.12 5.16
C SER A 95 -23.16 -3.12 6.16
N SER A 96 -23.14 -2.12 7.05
CA SER A 96 -22.30 -2.09 8.24
C SER A 96 -23.12 -1.50 9.38
N ILE A 97 -23.26 -2.27 10.46
CA ILE A 97 -24.07 -1.90 11.62
C ILE A 97 -23.17 -2.03 12.84
N LEU A 98 -23.06 -0.95 13.61
CA LEU A 98 -22.38 -0.95 14.90
C LEU A 98 -23.39 -0.58 15.98
N LYS A 99 -23.56 -1.49 16.95
CA LYS A 99 -24.38 -1.27 18.14
C LYS A 99 -23.49 -1.31 19.37
N ILE A 100 -23.62 -0.30 20.21
CA ILE A 100 -23.00 -0.26 21.53
C ILE A 100 -24.14 -0.15 22.53
N ASN A 101 -24.29 -1.16 23.38
CA ASN A 101 -25.47 -1.34 24.24
C ASN A 101 -26.76 -1.31 23.38
N ASN A 102 -27.73 -0.47 23.74
CA ASN A 102 -29.00 -0.31 23.02
C ASN A 102 -28.96 0.78 21.94
N SER A 103 -27.79 1.38 21.68
CA SER A 103 -27.64 2.47 20.72
C SER A 103 -27.00 1.98 19.43
N GLU A 104 -27.72 2.17 18.32
CA GLU A 104 -27.19 1.97 16.97
C GLU A 104 -26.51 3.25 16.48
N LEU A 105 -25.26 3.12 16.04
CA LEU A 105 -24.48 4.24 15.52
C LEU A 105 -24.73 4.45 14.03
N ARG A 106 -24.59 5.68 13.54
CA ARG A 106 -24.83 6.04 12.14
C ARG A 106 -23.57 5.88 11.30
N TYR A 107 -23.64 5.02 10.30
CA TYR A 107 -22.56 4.82 9.35
C TYR A 107 -22.26 6.11 8.56
N GLY A 108 -20.98 6.47 8.46
CA GLY A 108 -20.51 7.68 7.79
C GLY A 108 -20.66 8.96 8.61
N THR A 109 -21.21 8.90 9.82
CA THR A 109 -21.26 10.03 10.76
C THR A 109 -20.56 9.70 12.06
N ASP A 110 -20.93 8.58 12.68
CA ASP A 110 -20.40 8.16 13.97
C ASP A 110 -19.26 7.14 13.79
N PHE A 111 -19.27 6.35 12.70
CA PHE A 111 -18.21 5.39 12.38
C PHE A 111 -18.11 5.10 10.87
N ILE A 112 -16.99 4.53 10.43
CA ILE A 112 -16.77 3.99 9.07
C ILE A 112 -16.09 2.62 9.16
N THR A 113 -16.24 1.81 8.13
CA THR A 113 -15.64 0.47 8.07
C THR A 113 -14.88 0.31 6.76
N PRO A 114 -13.53 0.22 6.78
CA PRO A 114 -12.76 -0.02 5.56
C PRO A 114 -13.00 -1.46 5.06
N VAL A 115 -13.73 -1.60 3.94
CA VAL A 115 -14.08 -2.92 3.35
C VAL A 115 -12.83 -3.77 3.11
N SER A 116 -11.74 -3.16 2.64
CA SER A 116 -10.48 -3.86 2.33
C SER A 116 -9.74 -4.44 3.53
N ARG A 117 -10.20 -4.19 4.76
CA ARG A 117 -9.54 -4.63 6.00
C ARG A 117 -10.44 -5.45 6.91
N ASN A 118 -11.68 -5.70 6.52
CA ASN A 118 -12.66 -6.41 7.34
C ASN A 118 -13.13 -7.68 6.63
N THR A 119 -13.51 -8.67 7.41
CA THR A 119 -14.17 -9.87 6.90
C THR A 119 -15.69 -9.75 7.05
N ASN A 120 -16.44 -10.45 6.20
CA ASN A 120 -17.89 -10.53 6.33
C ASN A 120 -18.25 -11.34 7.57
N GLY A 121 -19.09 -10.79 8.44
CA GLY A 121 -19.55 -11.52 9.62
C GLY A 121 -20.26 -10.63 10.62
N LYS A 122 -20.64 -11.26 11.75
CA LYS A 122 -21.16 -10.58 12.93
C LYS A 122 -20.23 -10.91 14.09
N ILE A 123 -19.72 -9.87 14.73
CA ILE A 123 -18.94 -9.96 15.97
C ILE A 123 -19.82 -9.42 17.10
N SER A 124 -19.75 -10.05 18.26
CA SER A 124 -20.38 -9.58 19.49
C SER A 124 -19.44 -9.87 20.65
N ALA A 125 -19.27 -8.88 21.51
CA ALA A 125 -18.43 -8.96 22.69
C ALA A 125 -19.08 -8.18 23.82
N ASP A 126 -18.91 -8.65 25.04
CA ASP A 126 -19.52 -8.03 26.23
C ASP A 126 -18.74 -6.79 26.71
N GLN A 127 -17.52 -6.60 26.21
CA GLN A 127 -16.62 -5.55 26.66
C GLN A 127 -15.88 -4.87 25.51
N ILE A 128 -15.81 -3.55 25.61
CA ILE A 128 -14.90 -2.70 24.85
C ILE A 128 -13.83 -2.21 25.83
N VAL A 129 -12.56 -2.46 25.56
CA VAL A 129 -11.45 -2.03 26.42
C VAL A 129 -10.58 -1.03 25.70
N PHE A 130 -10.38 0.13 26.31
CA PHE A 130 -9.48 1.15 25.78
C PHE A 130 -8.02 0.79 26.10
N VAL A 131 -7.20 0.65 25.06
CA VAL A 131 -5.79 0.24 25.13
C VAL A 131 -4.88 1.35 24.59
N GLY A 132 -5.12 2.60 24.99
CA GLY A 132 -4.24 3.73 24.67
C GLY A 132 -3.99 3.89 23.16
N TYR A 133 -2.75 3.70 22.74
CA TYR A 133 -2.35 3.73 21.31
C TYR A 133 -2.39 2.34 20.64
N GLY A 134 -2.71 1.27 21.35
CA GLY A 134 -2.74 -0.10 20.83
C GLY A 134 -1.35 -0.62 20.47
N ILE A 135 -0.32 -0.16 21.19
CA ILE A 135 1.08 -0.49 20.93
C ILE A 135 1.56 -1.55 21.92
N ASP A 136 2.36 -2.50 21.42
CA ASP A 136 3.12 -3.44 22.25
C ASP A 136 4.54 -3.53 21.71
N ASP A 137 5.44 -2.75 22.32
CA ASP A 137 6.84 -2.58 21.93
C ASP A 137 7.74 -2.71 23.17
N GLU A 138 9.03 -3.01 22.98
CA GLU A 138 10.00 -3.19 24.07
C GLU A 138 10.10 -1.95 24.97
N ASN A 139 9.95 -0.76 24.39
CA ASN A 139 10.07 0.52 25.10
C ASN A 139 8.72 1.08 25.60
N TYR A 140 7.59 0.49 25.17
CA TYR A 140 6.26 0.99 25.51
C TYR A 140 5.19 -0.06 25.16
N SER A 141 4.35 -0.41 26.13
CA SER A 141 3.22 -1.32 25.92
C SER A 141 1.95 -0.78 26.56
N ASP A 142 0.90 -0.60 25.74
CA ASP A 142 -0.46 -0.30 26.19
C ASP A 142 -1.17 -1.56 26.72
N TYR A 143 -0.70 -2.74 26.33
CA TYR A 143 -1.31 -4.01 26.73
C TYR A 143 -0.71 -4.51 28.05
N GLY A 144 0.62 -4.43 28.24
CA GLY A 144 1.28 -5.04 29.39
C GLY A 144 0.85 -6.51 29.54
N ASN A 145 0.27 -6.85 30.70
CA ASN A 145 -0.28 -8.19 31.01
C ASN A 145 -1.78 -8.35 30.69
N PHE A 146 -2.42 -7.37 30.05
CA PHE A 146 -3.83 -7.40 29.72
C PHE A 146 -4.15 -8.45 28.64
N ASP A 147 -5.18 -9.27 28.90
CA ASP A 147 -5.72 -10.24 27.95
C ASP A 147 -6.94 -9.66 27.20
N ALA A 148 -6.78 -9.43 25.90
CA ALA A 148 -7.84 -8.94 25.03
C ALA A 148 -8.76 -10.05 24.51
N LYS A 149 -8.54 -11.31 24.91
CA LYS A 149 -9.33 -12.47 24.46
C LYS A 149 -10.83 -12.25 24.60
N GLY A 150 -11.53 -12.37 23.48
CA GLY A 150 -12.99 -12.25 23.40
C GLY A 150 -13.53 -10.82 23.50
N LYS A 151 -12.65 -9.81 23.59
CA LYS A 151 -13.04 -8.40 23.77
C LYS A 151 -12.82 -7.62 22.49
N ILE A 152 -13.53 -6.50 22.37
CA ILE A 152 -13.23 -5.48 21.37
C ILE A 152 -12.25 -4.50 22.02
N VAL A 153 -11.14 -4.19 21.35
CA VAL A 153 -10.21 -3.17 21.84
C VAL A 153 -10.49 -1.82 21.17
N ALA A 154 -10.32 -0.72 21.90
CA ALA A 154 -10.39 0.63 21.36
C ALA A 154 -9.03 1.32 21.52
N PHE A 155 -8.50 1.93 20.46
CA PHE A 155 -7.21 2.61 20.54
C PHE A 155 -7.14 3.85 19.64
N VAL A 156 -6.27 4.78 19.99
CA VAL A 156 -6.04 6.03 19.26
C VAL A 156 -4.92 5.88 18.22
N LEU A 157 -5.09 6.52 17.05
CA LEU A 157 -4.02 6.64 16.07
C LEU A 157 -2.85 7.51 16.56
N GLY A 158 -1.64 7.22 16.08
CA GLY A 158 -0.41 7.91 16.47
C GLY A 158 0.40 7.16 17.52
N GLU A 159 1.26 7.87 18.25
CA GLU A 159 2.16 7.31 19.25
C GLU A 159 2.24 8.24 20.47
N PRO A 160 2.51 7.71 21.66
CA PRO A 160 2.63 8.51 22.87
C PRO A 160 3.86 9.43 22.79
N ARG A 161 3.76 10.59 23.46
CA ARG A 161 4.85 11.56 23.59
C ARG A 161 5.19 11.80 25.06
N ASP A 162 6.46 12.08 25.33
CA ASP A 162 6.92 12.53 26.64
C ASP A 162 6.58 14.02 26.89
N THR A 163 6.91 14.50 28.09
CA THR A 163 6.67 15.89 28.52
C THR A 163 7.45 16.93 27.70
N THR A 164 8.53 16.52 27.03
CA THR A 164 9.32 17.38 26.14
C THR A 164 8.81 17.33 24.69
N GLY A 165 7.80 16.50 24.43
CA GLY A 165 7.15 16.31 23.13
C GLY A 165 7.88 15.34 22.19
N ASN A 166 8.87 14.59 22.65
CA ASN A 166 9.47 13.50 21.87
C ASN A 166 8.55 12.29 21.88
N PHE A 167 8.57 11.49 20.81
CA PHE A 167 7.87 10.21 20.81
C PHE A 167 8.58 9.24 21.74
N ILE A 168 7.84 8.58 22.64
CA ILE A 168 8.42 7.69 23.65
C ILE A 168 9.18 6.54 22.99
N ILE A 169 8.63 5.97 21.92
CA ILE A 169 9.18 4.77 21.27
C ILE A 169 10.47 5.07 20.50
N SER A 170 10.56 6.23 19.84
CA SER A 170 11.78 6.61 19.10
C SER A 170 12.78 7.40 19.94
N GLY A 171 12.35 7.90 21.11
CA GLY A 171 13.13 8.79 21.96
C GLY A 171 13.42 10.17 21.34
N ASN A 172 12.78 10.53 20.22
CA ASN A 172 13.06 11.78 19.50
C ASN A 172 11.82 12.34 18.79
N LYS A 173 11.98 13.42 18.01
CA LYS A 173 10.87 14.08 17.31
C LYS A 173 10.32 13.33 16.09
N LYS A 174 10.96 12.24 15.66
CA LYS A 174 10.53 11.40 14.52
C LYS A 174 9.62 10.27 15.01
N THR A 175 8.59 9.98 14.23
CA THR A 175 7.68 8.86 14.50
C THR A 175 8.39 7.52 14.34
N SER A 176 7.88 6.48 15.00
CA SER A 176 8.36 5.12 14.76
C SER A 176 7.50 4.39 13.71
N LYS A 177 7.75 3.09 13.55
CA LYS A 177 6.93 2.17 12.72
C LYS A 177 5.47 2.08 13.17
N TRP A 178 5.14 2.55 14.39
CA TRP A 178 3.79 2.52 14.94
C TRP A 178 2.89 3.65 14.44
N THR A 179 3.45 4.69 13.81
CA THR A 179 2.68 5.75 13.15
C THR A 179 2.40 5.40 11.69
N TYR A 180 3.42 5.05 10.91
CA TYR A 180 3.27 4.68 9.50
C TYR A 180 4.21 3.50 9.15
N PRO A 181 3.68 2.38 8.61
CA PRO A 181 2.28 2.06 8.30
C PRO A 181 1.47 1.53 9.52
N GLY A 182 1.78 2.00 10.72
CA GLY A 182 1.54 1.30 11.99
C GLY A 182 0.11 0.87 12.35
N LEU A 183 -0.95 1.37 11.70
CA LEU A 183 -2.30 0.83 11.90
C LEU A 183 -2.36 -0.69 11.67
N ALA A 184 -1.74 -1.19 10.59
CA ALA A 184 -1.72 -2.63 10.33
C ALA A 184 -1.03 -3.40 11.47
N LYS A 185 0.05 -2.83 12.01
CA LYS A 185 0.80 -3.42 13.12
C LYS A 185 -0.03 -3.47 14.41
N LYS A 186 -0.74 -2.39 14.73
CA LYS A 186 -1.63 -2.31 15.91
C LYS A 186 -2.78 -3.31 15.84
N LEU A 187 -3.36 -3.50 14.66
CA LEU A 187 -4.39 -4.50 14.43
C LEU A 187 -3.85 -5.92 14.62
N VAL A 188 -2.65 -6.23 14.10
CA VAL A 188 -2.01 -7.53 14.33
C VAL A 188 -1.78 -7.77 15.83
N VAL A 189 -1.27 -6.79 16.57
CA VAL A 189 -1.10 -6.93 18.03
C VAL A 189 -2.44 -7.16 18.73
N ALA A 190 -3.50 -6.44 18.37
CA ALA A 190 -4.83 -6.68 18.93
C ALA A 190 -5.27 -8.14 18.70
N ALA A 191 -5.09 -8.65 17.47
CA ALA A 191 -5.40 -10.05 17.14
C ALA A 191 -4.55 -11.04 17.95
N ASP A 192 -3.25 -10.81 18.06
CA ASP A 192 -2.31 -11.66 18.80
C ASP A 192 -2.65 -11.71 20.31
N LYS A 193 -3.21 -10.63 20.85
CA LYS A 193 -3.74 -10.55 22.23
C LYS A 193 -5.16 -11.13 22.37
N GLY A 194 -5.72 -11.69 21.30
CA GLY A 194 -7.02 -12.37 21.29
C GLY A 194 -8.24 -11.46 21.11
N ALA A 195 -8.05 -10.18 20.78
CA ALA A 195 -9.17 -9.29 20.49
C ALA A 195 -10.00 -9.83 19.32
N VAL A 196 -11.32 -9.75 19.43
CA VAL A 196 -12.25 -10.18 18.38
C VAL A 196 -12.66 -9.04 17.45
N GLY A 197 -12.21 -7.82 17.73
CA GLY A 197 -12.43 -6.63 16.91
C GLY A 197 -11.69 -5.41 17.46
N ALA A 198 -11.57 -4.37 16.64
CA ALA A 198 -10.90 -3.14 17.03
C ALA A 198 -11.70 -1.89 16.61
N LEU A 199 -11.87 -0.95 17.55
CA LEU A 199 -12.39 0.39 17.30
C LEU A 199 -11.22 1.38 17.25
N VAL A 200 -11.00 1.97 16.08
CA VAL A 200 -9.90 2.89 15.86
C VAL A 200 -10.39 4.32 16.03
N ILE A 201 -9.89 4.98 17.07
CA ILE A 201 -10.22 6.37 17.38
C ILE A 201 -9.24 7.27 16.62
N SER A 202 -9.78 8.05 15.69
CA SER A 202 -9.03 9.04 14.93
C SER A 202 -9.08 10.37 15.68
N PRO A 203 -7.96 10.95 16.13
CA PRO A 203 -7.96 12.31 16.68
C PRO A 203 -8.61 13.31 15.72
N ILE A 204 -9.27 14.34 16.24
CA ILE A 204 -9.86 15.41 15.42
C ILE A 204 -8.74 16.01 14.54
N ASN A 205 -8.96 16.09 13.23
CA ASN A 205 -7.98 16.48 12.19
C ASN A 205 -6.93 15.43 11.78
N SER A 206 -7.08 14.16 12.18
CA SER A 206 -6.22 13.07 11.68
C SER A 206 -6.79 12.43 10.41
N ALA A 207 -5.90 11.82 9.61
CA ALA A 207 -6.20 11.28 8.29
C ALA A 207 -7.19 10.08 8.28
N GLY A 208 -7.71 9.63 9.42
CA GLY A 208 -8.53 8.42 9.53
C GLY A 208 -10.03 8.64 9.30
N PHE A 209 -10.61 9.72 9.82
CA PHE A 209 -12.06 10.02 9.68
C PHE A 209 -12.25 11.37 8.96
N THR A 210 -12.34 11.32 7.63
CA THR A 210 -12.48 12.50 6.75
C THR A 210 -13.61 12.26 5.75
N ASP A 211 -14.17 13.33 5.16
CA ASP A 211 -15.16 13.21 4.09
C ASP A 211 -14.68 12.30 2.97
N ARG A 212 -13.40 12.44 2.60
CA ARG A 212 -12.75 11.55 1.64
C ARG A 212 -12.89 10.10 2.09
N ASN A 213 -12.45 9.74 3.30
CA ASN A 213 -12.52 8.35 3.75
C ASN A 213 -13.96 7.83 3.91
N ILE A 214 -14.91 8.69 4.27
CA ILE A 214 -16.34 8.33 4.32
C ILE A 214 -16.82 7.95 2.92
N VAL A 215 -16.53 8.77 1.91
CA VAL A 215 -16.89 8.46 0.53
C VAL A 215 -16.14 7.20 0.06
N GLU A 216 -14.84 7.11 0.30
CA GLU A 216 -14.01 5.97 -0.11
C GLU A 216 -14.46 4.66 0.54
N SER A 217 -14.95 4.69 1.78
CA SER A 217 -15.50 3.50 2.46
C SER A 217 -16.79 2.98 1.82
N LYS A 218 -17.51 3.83 1.08
CA LYS A 218 -18.72 3.50 0.33
C LYS A 218 -18.41 3.11 -1.11
N LYS A 219 -17.23 3.45 -1.62
CA LYS A 219 -16.85 3.20 -3.02
C LYS A 219 -16.46 1.75 -3.24
N LYS A 220 -16.81 1.27 -4.42
CA LYS A 220 -16.34 0.00 -4.98
C LYS A 220 -14.94 0.21 -5.52
N LYS A 221 -13.96 -0.51 -4.99
CA LYS A 221 -12.59 -0.45 -5.51
C LYS A 221 -12.14 -1.81 -6.02
N PRO A 222 -11.69 -1.89 -7.28
CA PRO A 222 -11.07 -3.09 -7.77
C PRO A 222 -9.72 -3.29 -7.06
N TYR A 223 -9.44 -4.52 -6.66
CA TYR A 223 -8.16 -4.92 -6.10
C TYR A 223 -7.68 -6.22 -6.75
N PHE A 224 -6.37 -6.43 -6.68
CA PHE A 224 -5.74 -7.69 -7.03
C PHE A 224 -5.62 -8.53 -5.76
N PRO A 225 -6.18 -9.76 -5.71
CA PRO A 225 -6.11 -10.59 -4.52
C PRO A 225 -4.64 -10.98 -4.25
N SER A 226 -4.11 -10.65 -3.07
CA SER A 226 -2.82 -11.18 -2.63
C SER A 226 -2.98 -12.66 -2.28
N GLY A 227 -2.14 -13.54 -2.86
CA GLY A 227 -2.04 -14.93 -2.42
C GLY A 227 -1.72 -14.97 -0.92
N ASN A 228 -2.46 -15.78 -0.15
CA ASN A 228 -2.55 -15.81 1.32
C ASN A 228 -3.38 -14.68 1.98
N SER A 229 -4.69 -14.72 1.75
CA SER A 229 -5.74 -14.04 2.53
C SER A 229 -6.02 -14.70 3.90
N SER A 230 -5.12 -15.54 4.40
CA SER A 230 -5.31 -16.34 5.62
C SER A 230 -4.96 -15.62 6.93
N ASN A 231 -4.12 -14.58 6.91
CA ASN A 231 -3.39 -14.17 8.14
C ASN A 231 -3.72 -12.80 8.72
N ILE A 232 -4.72 -12.07 8.21
CA ILE A 232 -5.24 -10.88 8.91
C ILE A 232 -6.76 -10.97 8.89
N ARG A 233 -7.30 -11.62 9.91
CA ARG A 233 -8.75 -11.70 10.18
C ARG A 233 -9.01 -10.95 11.48
N LEU A 234 -9.40 -9.68 11.33
CA LEU A 234 -10.11 -8.92 12.35
C LEU A 234 -11.34 -8.28 11.67
#